data_AF-F2I9W1-F1
#
_entry.id   AF-F2I9W1-F1
#
_cell.length_a   1.000
_cell.length_b   1.000
_cell.length_c   1.000
_cell.angle_alpha   90.00
_cell.angle_beta   90.00
_cell.angle_gamma   90.00
#
_symmetry.space_group_name_H-M   'P 1'
#
loop_
_entity.id
_entity.type
_entity.pdbx_description
1 polymer ?
#
loop_
_entity_poly.entity_id
_entity_poly.type
_entity_poly.pdbx_seq_one_letter_code
_entity_poly.pdbx_strand_id
1 'polypeptide(L)' 'MSHQEELNRAIEETQNKFAELISKMIRSINDKKSIVEFLNTKKPPVEILKRINAIAIENEDYETCDAIKEYTIEHGINL' A
#
# COMPACT_ATOMS: atom_id res chain seq x y z
N MET A 1 20.63 -21.73 -2.74
CA MET A 1 19.93 -20.67 -3.47
C MET A 1 20.98 -19.89 -4.25
N SER A 2 20.63 -19.40 -5.43
CA SER A 2 21.53 -18.47 -6.13
C SER A 2 21.51 -17.10 -5.43
N HIS A 3 22.59 -16.33 -5.53
CA HIS A 3 22.64 -14.97 -4.97
C HIS A 3 21.52 -14.07 -5.54
N GLN A 4 21.04 -14.35 -6.75
CA GLN A 4 19.89 -13.66 -7.33
C GLN A 4 18.58 -13.96 -6.60
N GLU A 5 18.35 -15.22 -6.22
CA GLU A 5 17.16 -15.63 -5.45
C GLU A 5 17.16 -15.05 -4.04
N GLU A 6 18.33 -15.01 -3.39
CA GLU A 6 18.50 -14.41 -2.06
C GLU A 6 18.22 -12.90 -2.08
N LEU A 7 18.75 -12.20 -3.10
CA LEU A 7 18.49 -10.78 -3.29
C LEU A 7 17.00 -10.51 -3.55
N ASN A 8 16.37 -11.30 -4.42
CA ASN A 8 14.95 -11.15 -4.74
C ASN A 8 14.07 -11.36 -3.49
N ARG A 9 14.39 -12.36 -2.65
CA ARG A 9 13.70 -12.57 -1.37
C ARG A 9 13.85 -11.38 -0.43
N ALA A 10 15.07 -10.85 -0.28
CA ALA A 10 15.31 -9.71 0.60
C ALA A 10 14.53 -8.46 0.15
N ILE A 11 14.44 -8.23 -1.17
CA ILE A 11 13.63 -7.15 -1.75
C ILE A 11 12.16 -7.36 -1.43
N GLU A 12 11.64 -8.57 -1.65
CA GLU A 12 10.23 -8.90 -1.41
C GLU A 12 9.85 -8.75 0.07
N GLU A 13 10.67 -9.25 0.99
CA GLU A 13 10.47 -9.06 2.43
C GLU A 13 10.46 -7.59 2.83
N THR A 14 11.32 -6.77 2.21
CA THR A 14 11.38 -5.33 2.47
C THR A 14 10.11 -4.64 1.99
N GLN A 15 9.63 -4.98 0.80
CA GLN A 15 8.37 -4.44 0.26
C GLN A 15 7.18 -4.82 1.14
N ASN A 16 7.13 -6.07 1.63
CA ASN A 16 6.08 -6.53 2.53
C ASN A 16 6.07 -5.75 3.85
N LYS A 17 7.23 -5.64 4.51
CA LYS A 17 7.35 -4.88 5.76
C LYS A 17 6.98 -3.41 5.58
N PHE A 18 7.34 -2.82 4.44
CA PHE A 18 6.99 -1.43 4.16
C PHE A 18 5.50 -1.24 3.90
N ALA A 19 4.86 -2.14 3.14
CA ALA A 19 3.42 -2.14 2.95
C ALA A 19 2.67 -2.31 4.28
N GLU A 20 3.09 -3.26 5.13
CA GLU A 20 2.52 -3.46 6.46
C GLU A 20 2.64 -2.22 7.36
N LEU A 21 3.78 -1.53 7.31
CA LEU A 21 3.99 -0.31 8.05
C LEU A 21 3.01 0.78 7.59
N ILE A 22 2.87 0.97 6.28
CA ILE A 22 1.91 1.94 5.74
C ILE A 22 0.48 1.55 6.11
N SER A 23 0.07 0.29 5.95
CA SER A 23 -1.26 -0.17 6.36
C SER A 23 -1.51 0.04 7.85
N LYS A 24 -0.51 -0.12 8.72
CA LYS A 24 -0.62 0.21 10.15
C LYS A 24 -0.82 1.71 10.38
N MET A 25 -0.14 2.57 9.64
CA MET A 25 -0.33 4.02 9.72
C MET A 25 -1.73 4.42 9.23
N ILE A 26 -2.18 3.87 8.10
CA ILE A 26 -3.50 4.15 7.53
C ILE A 26 -4.63 3.76 8.50
N ARG A 27 -4.53 2.61 9.18
CA ARG A 27 -5.53 2.19 10.19
C ARG A 27 -5.68 3.12 11.39
N SER A 28 -4.74 4.05 11.60
CA SER A 28 -4.87 5.10 12.63
C SER A 28 -5.59 6.35 12.13
N ILE A 29 -5.98 6.38 10.85
CA ILE A 29 -6.70 7.46 10.19
C ILE A 29 -8.17 7.09 10.12
N ASN A 30 -9.05 8.01 10.54
CA ASN A 30 -10.46 7.72 10.79
C ASN A 30 -11.40 8.01 9.62
N ASP A 31 -10.87 8.50 8.49
CA ASP A 31 -11.70 8.87 7.34
C ASP A 31 -10.93 8.74 6.02
N LYS A 32 -11.67 8.36 4.97
CA LYS A 32 -11.16 8.19 3.61
C LYS A 32 -10.34 9.38 3.09
N LYS A 33 -10.79 10.62 3.33
CA LYS A 33 -10.15 11.82 2.78
C LYS A 33 -8.75 12.00 3.37
N SER A 34 -8.61 11.79 4.68
CA SER A 34 -7.33 11.83 5.36
C SER A 34 -6.39 10.70 4.89
N ILE A 35 -6.94 9.52 4.51
CA ILE A 35 -6.16 8.44 3.92
C ILE A 35 -5.62 8.85 2.53
N VAL A 36 -6.46 9.45 1.69
CA VAL A 36 -6.06 9.97 0.37
C VAL A 36 -4.98 11.04 0.51
N GLU A 37 -5.10 11.97 1.46
CA GLU A 37 -4.09 13.00 1.74
C GLU A 37 -2.77 12.39 2.25
N PHE A 38 -2.85 11.35 3.08
CA PHE A 38 -1.69 10.58 3.52
C PHE A 38 -0.97 9.93 2.33
N LEU A 39 -1.71 9.29 1.42
CA LEU A 39 -1.15 8.68 0.20
C LEU A 39 -0.51 9.73 -0.72
N ASN A 40 -1.16 10.89 -0.88
CA ASN A 40 -0.61 12.06 -1.59
C ASN A 40 0.70 12.57 -1.01
N THR A 41 0.84 12.51 0.32
CA THR A 41 2.06 12.93 1.03
C THR A 41 3.17 11.90 0.89
N LYS A 42 2.86 10.61 1.07
CA LYS A 42 3.86 9.53 1.06
C LYS A 42 4.25 9.07 -0.33
N LYS A 43 3.37 9.21 -1.32
CA LYS A 43 3.54 8.79 -2.71
C LYS A 43 4.15 7.37 -2.82
N PRO A 44 3.53 6.36 -2.18
CA PRO A 44 4.05 5.01 -2.23
C PRO A 44 4.13 4.50 -3.69
N PRO A 45 5.17 3.72 -4.04
CA PRO A 45 5.24 3.08 -5.35
C PRO A 45 4.05 2.16 -5.62
N VAL A 46 3.72 1.95 -6.91
CA VAL A 46 2.57 1.12 -7.33
C VAL A 46 2.59 -0.29 -6.71
N GLU A 47 3.76 -0.94 -6.65
CA GLU A 47 3.89 -2.27 -6.05
C GLU A 47 3.57 -2.28 -4.54
N ILE A 48 3.84 -1.17 -3.85
CA ILE A 48 3.48 -1.02 -2.44
C ILE A 48 1.98 -0.74 -2.30
N LEU A 49 1.39 0.06 -3.18
CA LEU A 49 -0.07 0.29 -3.21
C LEU A 49 -0.85 -1.00 -3.43
N LYS A 50 -0.41 -1.87 -4.36
CA LYS A 50 -1.02 -3.20 -4.58
C LYS A 50 -1.02 -4.04 -3.30
N ARG A 51 0.12 -4.07 -2.59
CA ARG A 51 0.25 -4.81 -1.32
C ARG A 51 -0.62 -4.21 -0.21
N ILE A 52 -0.66 -2.88 -0.08
CA ILE A 52 -1.55 -2.22 0.89
C ILE A 52 -3.02 -2.55 0.58
N ASN A 53 -3.42 -2.51 -0.69
CA ASN A 53 -4.78 -2.83 -1.11
C ASN A 53 -5.13 -4.29 -0.81
N ALA A 54 -4.22 -5.23 -1.05
CA ALA A 54 -4.41 -6.63 -0.68
C ALA A 54 -4.61 -6.80 0.84
N ILE A 55 -3.76 -6.16 1.65
CA ILE A 55 -3.89 -6.14 3.12
C ILE A 55 -5.24 -5.53 3.54
N ALA A 56 -5.69 -4.47 2.89
CA ALA A 56 -6.98 -3.83 3.20
C ALA A 56 -8.15 -4.78 2.90
N ILE A 57 -8.13 -5.45 1.74
CA ILE A 57 -9.13 -6.47 1.36
C ILE A 57 -9.17 -7.61 2.38
N GLU A 58 -8.01 -8.15 2.77
CA GLU A 58 -7.91 -9.24 3.76
C GLU A 58 -8.46 -8.84 5.15
N ASN A 59 -8.35 -7.56 5.51
CA ASN A 59 -8.85 -7.03 6.78
C ASN A 59 -10.27 -6.46 6.69
N GLU A 60 -10.96 -6.60 5.56
CA GLU A 60 -12.27 -5.99 5.30
C GLU A 60 -12.29 -4.46 5.50
N ASP A 61 -11.14 -3.80 5.31
CA ASP A 61 -10.97 -2.35 5.41
C ASP A 61 -11.36 -1.68 4.08
N TYR A 62 -12.67 -1.63 3.84
CA TYR A 62 -13.24 -1.07 2.61
C TYR A 62 -12.99 0.43 2.47
N GLU A 63 -12.82 1.16 3.57
CA GLU A 63 -12.53 2.59 3.52
C GLU A 63 -11.13 2.86 2.96
N THR A 64 -10.14 2.07 3.38
CA THR A 64 -8.81 2.10 2.76
C THR A 64 -8.84 1.68 1.30
N CYS A 65 -9.65 0.68 0.92
CA CYS A 65 -9.79 0.26 -0.47
C CYS A 65 -10.34 1.41 -1.35
N ASP A 66 -11.38 2.09 -0.88
CA ASP A 66 -11.97 3.23 -1.57
C ASP A 66 -11.01 4.42 -1.65
N ALA A 67 -10.24 4.69 -0.58
CA ALA A 67 -9.22 5.74 -0.60
C ALA A 67 -8.11 5.44 -1.62
N ILE A 68 -7.65 4.19 -1.69
CA ILE A 68 -6.64 3.78 -2.68
C ILE A 68 -7.18 3.93 -4.10
N LYS A 69 -8.44 3.53 -4.33
CA LYS A 69 -9.11 3.69 -5.63
C LYS A 69 -9.22 5.16 -6.05
N GLU A 70 -9.57 6.04 -5.12
CA GLU A 70 -9.64 7.48 -5.37
C GLU A 70 -8.26 8.03 -5.73
N TYR A 71 -7.25 7.71 -4.91
CA TYR A 71 -5.86 8.11 -5.14
C TYR A 71 -5.34 7.65 -6.52
N THR A 72 -5.62 6.41 -6.94
CA THR A 72 -5.11 5.89 -8.22
C THR A 72 -5.79 6.53 -9.41
N ILE A 73 -7.08 6.82 -9.33
CA ILE A 73 -7.80 7.58 -10.37
C ILE A 73 -7.22 8.99 -10.52
N GLU A 74 -7.01 9.71 -9.40
CA GLU A 74 -6.44 11.07 -9.41
C GLU A 74 -5.05 11.13 -10.07
N HIS A 75 -4.27 10.05 -9.95
CA HIS A 75 -2.88 9.97 -10.41
C HIS A 75 -2.70 9.18 -11.72
N GLY A 76 -3.78 8.67 -12.32
CA GLY A 76 -3.71 7.85 -13.54
C GLY A 76 -2.95 6.53 -13.36
N ILE A 77 -2.96 5.97 -12.15
CA ILE A 77 -2.33 4.69 -11.82
C ILE A 77 -3.30 3.55 -12.09
N ASN A 78 -2.80 2.47 -12.70
CA ASN A 78 -3.57 1.23 -12.86
C ASN A 78 -3.02 0.18 -11.88
N LEU A 79 -3.88 -0.29 -10.97
CA LEU A 79 -3.54 -1.28 -9.95
C LEU A 79 -3.64 -2.71 -10.48
#